data_AF-A0A1E7YYD1-F1
#
_entry.id   AF-A0A1E7YYD1-F1
#
_cell.length_a   1.000
_cell.length_b   1.000
_cell.length_c   1.000
_cell.angle_alpha   90.00
_cell.angle_beta   90.00
_cell.angle_gamma   90.00
#
_symmetry.space_group_name_H-M   'P 1'
#
loop_
_entity.id
_entity.type
_entity.pdbx_description
1 polymer ?
#
loop_
_entity_poly.entity_id
_entity_poly.type
_entity_poly.pdbx_seq_one_letter_code
_entity_poly.pdbx_strand_id
1 'polypeptide(L)'
;MKKNLLTFAVAAAIMVPGLAFAADSSNNDTGPVLYGYAQITGAQQFGVSNAPRNGVNDAQPLFGNTSDNGSGLVFGANRIRLGVKGEAVPGVTYNFMAAFDGGGTGKIHIAEINWAPVPFAQLEVGKFKAPEGFEYNTVGGNELTFINRNMGESLLPRIDAGAMLHASDVMGTGIGYAVGMFDNSGGSNMFGQQTLFSGGNTYGGGQGFSGPFPTNGSGSYIWSGRLSYTFNPLLKAEISGSLGRADSPAVLTNSQIASWNVGVRGGLMGLSYAAGYTRTNGGVPYDDILDAANDLTGNGTINASEWHASLAANLYKMTLTPSWLDIEPAVRYDQFNVADVNGTADNTGHLSNVTVGLNYYVNPNNPHAAEMQINYIIPSAGGSMDQAYGPSYRGYVPYRGYAYNTLLLQFQAGF
;
A
#
# COMPACT_ATOMS: atom_id res chain seq x y z
N MET A 1 30.48 -7.30 23.47
CA MET A 1 29.52 -8.40 23.17
C MET A 1 28.16 -7.78 22.90
N LYS A 2 27.81 -7.60 21.61
CA LYS A 2 26.49 -7.10 21.15
C LYS A 2 26.10 -7.92 19.91
N LYS A 3 25.66 -9.15 20.15
CA LYS A 3 24.92 -10.01 19.23
C LYS A 3 23.77 -10.57 20.07
N ASN A 4 22.61 -10.80 19.46
CA ASN A 4 21.38 -11.40 20.03
C ASN A 4 20.17 -10.45 20.20
N LEU A 5 19.85 -9.65 19.17
CA LEU A 5 18.46 -9.18 19.01
C LEU A 5 17.77 -9.75 17.75
N LEU A 6 18.54 -10.12 16.72
CA LEU A 6 17.97 -10.74 15.51
C LEU A 6 17.45 -12.17 15.71
N THR A 7 17.82 -12.85 16.80
CA THR A 7 17.43 -14.25 17.04
C THR A 7 16.05 -14.39 17.69
N PHE A 8 15.45 -13.31 18.20
CA PHE A 8 14.15 -13.38 18.88
C PHE A 8 12.93 -13.24 17.94
N ALA A 9 13.09 -12.68 16.75
CA ALA A 9 11.99 -12.58 15.78
C ALA A 9 11.71 -13.92 15.05
N VAL A 10 12.74 -14.75 14.86
CA VAL A 10 12.59 -16.07 14.21
C VAL A 10 12.13 -17.15 15.20
N ALA A 11 12.38 -16.98 16.50
CA ALA A 11 11.96 -17.93 17.53
C ALA A 11 10.46 -17.82 17.91
N ALA A 12 9.82 -16.68 17.65
CA ALA A 12 8.38 -16.50 17.95
C ALA A 12 7.46 -17.28 17.00
N ALA A 13 7.98 -17.76 15.86
CA ALA A 13 7.23 -18.60 14.92
C ALA A 13 7.10 -20.07 15.36
N ILE A 14 7.75 -20.50 16.47
CA ILE A 14 7.79 -21.92 16.87
C ILE A 14 7.17 -22.19 18.25
N MET A 15 6.89 -21.17 19.09
CA MET A 15 6.31 -21.43 20.42
C MET A 15 5.24 -20.43 20.82
N VAL A 16 3.97 -20.75 20.57
CA VAL A 16 2.88 -20.33 21.48
C VAL A 16 1.89 -21.50 21.66
N PRO A 17 1.72 -22.00 22.90
CA PRO A 17 0.73 -23.01 23.24
C PRO A 17 -0.70 -22.44 23.19
N GLY A 18 -1.66 -23.30 22.83
CA GLY A 18 -3.06 -22.96 22.70
C GLY A 18 -3.65 -22.28 23.93
N LEU A 19 -4.30 -21.15 23.70
CA LEU A 19 -5.25 -20.54 24.63
C LEU A 19 -6.59 -20.49 23.93
N ALA A 20 -7.48 -21.38 24.36
CA ALA A 20 -8.88 -21.39 23.96
C ALA A 20 -9.60 -20.21 24.62
N PHE A 21 -10.23 -19.36 23.81
CA PHE A 21 -11.24 -18.41 24.27
C PHE A 21 -12.60 -18.86 23.73
N ALA A 22 -13.54 -19.10 24.65
CA ALA A 22 -14.96 -19.40 24.46
C ALA A 22 -15.31 -20.49 23.42
N ALA A 23 -15.23 -21.75 23.86
CA ALA A 23 -15.98 -22.83 23.21
C ALA A 23 -17.47 -22.71 23.62
N ASP A 24 -18.34 -22.43 22.65
CA ASP A 24 -19.71 -22.93 22.67
C ASP A 24 -20.03 -23.66 21.36
N SER A 25 -20.77 -24.73 21.52
CA SER A 25 -20.83 -25.94 20.70
C SER A 25 -21.64 -25.80 19.41
N SER A 26 -21.07 -25.16 18.38
CA SER A 26 -21.58 -25.30 17.01
C SER A 26 -20.49 -25.77 16.05
N ASN A 27 -20.77 -26.82 15.29
CA ASN A 27 -19.82 -27.53 14.40
C ASN A 27 -19.31 -26.72 13.19
N ASN A 28 -19.47 -25.39 13.19
CA ASN A 28 -18.97 -24.50 12.14
C ASN A 28 -17.97 -23.44 12.66
N ASP A 29 -17.69 -23.40 13.96
CA ASP A 29 -16.71 -22.46 14.50
C ASP A 29 -15.29 -23.08 14.46
N THR A 30 -14.44 -22.60 13.56
CA THR A 30 -13.04 -23.05 13.44
C THR A 30 -12.12 -22.42 14.49
N GLY A 31 -12.65 -21.58 15.39
CA GLY A 31 -11.86 -20.85 16.37
C GLY A 31 -10.99 -19.76 15.74
N PRO A 32 -10.23 -19.01 16.56
CA PRO A 32 -9.32 -17.99 16.08
C PRO A 32 -8.21 -18.59 15.22
N VAL A 33 -7.96 -17.98 14.06
CA VAL A 33 -6.86 -18.30 13.15
C VAL A 33 -5.76 -17.27 13.33
N LEU A 34 -4.59 -17.73 13.79
CA LEU A 34 -3.36 -16.96 13.71
C LEU A 34 -2.80 -17.05 12.29
N TYR A 35 -2.40 -15.92 11.73
CA TYR A 35 -1.85 -15.85 10.38
C TYR A 35 -0.80 -14.75 10.28
N GLY A 36 0.06 -14.81 9.26
CA GLY A 36 1.07 -13.78 9.08
C GLY A 36 1.96 -14.01 7.88
N TYR A 37 2.86 -13.05 7.66
CA TYR A 37 3.91 -13.19 6.67
C TYR A 37 5.07 -12.24 6.94
N ALA A 38 6.25 -12.62 6.47
CA ALA A 38 7.46 -11.81 6.47
C ALA A 38 8.00 -11.68 5.05
N GLN A 39 8.35 -10.47 4.65
CA GLN A 39 9.00 -10.10 3.39
C GLN A 39 10.32 -9.42 3.70
N ILE A 40 11.43 -10.03 3.30
CA ILE A 40 12.78 -9.46 3.40
C ILE A 40 13.23 -9.09 1.99
N THR A 41 13.60 -7.82 1.80
CA THR A 41 13.94 -7.28 0.49
C THR A 41 15.34 -6.70 0.49
N GLY A 42 16.14 -7.12 -0.47
CA GLY A 42 17.39 -6.48 -0.88
C GLY A 42 17.14 -5.56 -2.06
N ALA A 43 17.74 -4.38 -2.08
CA ALA A 43 17.64 -3.41 -3.15
C ALA A 43 19.02 -2.88 -3.54
N GLN A 44 19.27 -2.74 -4.84
CA GLN A 44 20.46 -2.09 -5.38
C GLN A 44 20.05 -1.12 -6.49
N GLN A 45 20.47 0.13 -6.37
CA GLN A 45 20.27 1.15 -7.39
C GLN A 45 21.54 1.34 -8.23
N PHE A 46 21.37 1.56 -9.53
CA PHE A 46 22.44 1.78 -10.51
C PHE A 46 22.28 3.16 -11.16
N GLY A 47 23.40 3.82 -11.40
CA GLY A 47 23.43 5.11 -12.10
C GLY A 47 23.15 6.33 -11.21
N VAL A 48 23.19 6.19 -9.88
CA VAL A 48 23.24 7.35 -8.98
C VAL A 48 24.61 8.04 -9.14
N SER A 49 24.62 9.29 -9.58
CA SER A 49 25.87 10.06 -9.67
C SER A 49 26.24 10.60 -8.28
N ASN A 50 27.41 10.19 -7.80
CA ASN A 50 28.04 10.72 -6.60
C ASN A 50 28.41 12.20 -6.81
N ALA A 51 27.47 13.11 -6.58
CA ALA A 51 27.82 14.50 -6.30
C ALA A 51 27.79 14.67 -4.77
N PRO A 52 28.94 14.83 -4.09
CA PRO A 52 28.94 15.23 -2.70
C PRO A 52 28.35 16.64 -2.64
N ARG A 53 27.13 16.78 -2.09
CA ARG A 53 26.49 18.09 -1.91
C ARG A 53 26.28 18.38 -0.44
N ASN A 54 27.03 19.38 0.00
CA ASN A 54 27.08 20.03 1.30
C ASN A 54 25.75 19.97 2.10
N GLY A 55 25.75 19.20 3.19
CA GLY A 55 25.00 19.55 4.40
C GLY A 55 23.53 19.14 4.53
N VAL A 56 22.96 18.31 3.65
CA VAL A 56 21.55 17.87 3.78
C VAL A 56 21.45 16.37 4.10
N ASN A 57 21.23 16.07 5.38
CA ASN A 57 21.17 14.70 5.95
C ASN A 57 19.84 13.95 5.73
N ASP A 58 18.84 14.53 5.06
CA ASP A 58 17.47 14.00 5.02
C ASP A 58 16.99 13.64 3.60
N ALA A 59 17.74 12.83 2.87
CA ALA A 59 17.06 11.96 1.90
C ALA A 59 16.80 10.68 2.67
N GLN A 60 15.56 10.41 3.08
CA GLN A 60 15.19 9.12 3.63
C GLN A 60 15.09 8.13 2.45
N PRO A 61 16.06 7.22 2.25
CA PRO A 61 15.83 6.11 1.35
C PRO A 61 14.68 5.26 1.89
N LEU A 62 13.85 4.72 0.99
CA LEU A 62 12.75 3.79 1.30
C LEU A 62 13.21 2.58 2.15
N PHE A 63 14.52 2.36 2.23
CA PHE A 63 15.20 1.43 3.11
C PHE A 63 16.37 2.16 3.79
N GLY A 64 16.24 2.54 5.06
CA GLY A 64 17.33 2.85 6.00
C GLY A 64 18.30 3.99 5.64
N ASN A 65 18.30 5.04 6.46
CA ASN A 65 19.26 6.16 6.45
C ASN A 65 20.72 5.68 6.24
N THR A 66 21.23 5.78 5.02
CA THR A 66 22.66 5.69 4.73
C THR A 66 23.16 7.10 4.50
N SER A 67 23.72 7.71 5.54
CA SER A 67 24.48 8.96 5.47
C SER A 67 25.76 8.88 4.62
N ASP A 68 26.03 7.73 3.98
CA ASP A 68 27.17 7.54 3.10
C ASP A 68 26.69 7.25 1.67
N ASN A 69 26.77 8.31 0.88
CA ASN A 69 26.44 8.43 -0.53
C ASN A 69 27.09 7.33 -1.40
N GLY A 70 26.28 6.59 -2.17
CA GLY A 70 26.72 5.75 -3.27
C GLY A 70 25.85 4.52 -3.48
N SER A 71 25.82 4.00 -4.71
CA SER A 71 25.19 2.72 -5.10
C SER A 71 25.51 1.63 -4.08
N GLY A 72 24.58 1.38 -3.15
CA GLY A 72 24.73 0.44 -2.06
C GLY A 72 23.65 -0.63 -2.11
N LEU A 73 24.02 -1.86 -1.77
CA LEU A 73 23.05 -2.92 -1.51
C LEU A 73 22.42 -2.66 -0.14
N VAL A 74 21.12 -2.39 -0.13
CA VAL A 74 20.35 -2.18 1.10
C VAL A 74 19.48 -3.39 1.36
N PHE A 75 19.37 -3.80 2.62
CA PHE A 75 18.44 -4.84 3.05
C PHE A 75 17.45 -4.25 4.04
N GLY A 76 16.19 -4.64 3.90
CA GLY A 76 15.13 -4.22 4.80
C GLY A 76 14.04 -5.26 4.92
N ALA A 77 13.31 -5.21 6.04
CA ALA A 77 12.06 -5.92 6.19
C ALA A 77 10.95 -5.09 5.52
N ASN A 78 10.56 -5.45 4.29
CA ASN A 78 9.56 -4.70 3.53
C ASN A 78 8.17 -4.79 4.17
N ARG A 79 7.79 -6.00 4.64
CA ARG A 79 6.56 -6.21 5.41
C ARG A 79 6.76 -7.33 6.43
N ILE A 80 6.43 -7.10 7.69
CA ILE A 80 6.35 -8.16 8.71
C ILE A 80 5.02 -8.03 9.41
N ARG A 81 4.14 -9.00 9.21
CA ARG A 81 2.73 -8.96 9.64
C ARG A 81 2.38 -10.17 10.47
N LEU A 82 1.67 -9.93 11.55
CA LEU A 82 1.12 -10.95 12.43
C LEU A 82 -0.31 -10.57 12.75
N GLY A 83 -1.26 -11.47 12.49
CA GLY A 83 -2.66 -11.22 12.74
C GLY A 83 -3.40 -12.40 13.32
N VAL A 84 -4.56 -12.10 13.90
CA VAL A 84 -5.54 -13.06 14.38
C VAL A 84 -6.89 -12.66 13.80
N LYS A 85 -7.60 -13.61 13.22
CA LYS A 85 -8.96 -13.42 12.73
C LYS A 85 -9.86 -14.56 13.16
N GLY A 86 -11.16 -14.32 13.18
CA GLY A 86 -12.14 -15.36 13.50
C GLY A 86 -13.56 -14.84 13.41
N GLU A 87 -14.48 -15.70 13.85
CA GLU A 87 -15.91 -15.39 13.97
C GLU A 87 -16.29 -15.52 15.44
N ALA A 88 -16.83 -14.45 16.03
CA ALA A 88 -17.19 -14.45 17.45
C ALA A 88 -18.55 -15.11 17.68
N VAL A 89 -19.49 -14.87 16.76
CA VAL A 89 -20.81 -15.50 16.63
C VAL A 89 -21.18 -15.49 15.14
N PRO A 90 -22.10 -16.35 14.68
CA PRO A 90 -22.53 -16.36 13.28
C PRO A 90 -22.86 -14.95 12.74
N GLY A 91 -22.15 -14.54 11.70
CA GLY A 91 -22.28 -13.23 11.06
C GLY A 91 -21.53 -12.08 11.74
N VAL A 92 -20.69 -12.33 12.75
CA VAL A 92 -19.82 -11.32 13.38
C VAL A 92 -18.38 -11.79 13.33
N THR A 93 -17.61 -11.26 12.39
CA THR A 93 -16.19 -11.56 12.22
C THR A 93 -15.32 -10.46 12.78
N TYR A 94 -14.11 -10.81 13.18
CA TYR A 94 -13.10 -9.87 13.64
C TYR A 94 -11.76 -10.17 12.99
N ASN A 95 -10.96 -9.13 12.83
CA ASN A 95 -9.61 -9.23 12.29
C ASN A 95 -8.71 -8.18 12.94
N PHE A 96 -7.61 -8.66 13.54
CA PHE A 96 -6.59 -7.83 14.15
C PHE A 96 -5.24 -8.18 13.54
N MET A 97 -4.49 -7.18 13.07
CA MET A 97 -3.16 -7.34 12.52
C MET A 97 -2.21 -6.29 13.06
N ALA A 98 -1.08 -6.75 13.59
CA ALA A 98 0.09 -5.93 13.89
C ALA A 98 1.10 -5.97 12.74
N ALA A 99 1.84 -4.87 12.60
CA ALA A 99 2.86 -4.71 11.58
C ALA A 99 4.18 -4.19 12.16
N PHE A 100 5.28 -4.76 11.70
CA PHE A 100 6.65 -4.53 12.16
C PHE A 100 7.58 -4.20 11.00
N ASP A 101 7.07 -3.54 9.96
CA ASP A 101 7.87 -3.26 8.77
C ASP A 101 9.07 -2.35 9.09
N GLY A 102 10.07 -2.34 8.21
CA GLY A 102 11.27 -1.50 8.35
C GLY A 102 12.12 -1.78 9.59
N GLY A 103 11.84 -2.83 10.38
CA GLY A 103 12.55 -3.12 11.63
C GLY A 103 12.16 -2.23 12.82
N GLY A 104 11.03 -1.52 12.73
CA GLY A 104 10.55 -0.59 13.76
C GLY A 104 9.65 -1.22 14.85
N THR A 105 9.15 -0.37 15.75
CA THR A 105 8.16 -0.77 16.77
C THR A 105 6.85 -1.21 16.12
N GLY A 106 6.27 -2.29 16.64
CA GLY A 106 5.00 -2.83 16.15
C GLY A 106 3.86 -1.80 16.20
N LYS A 107 3.08 -1.70 15.13
CA LYS A 107 1.91 -0.83 15.01
C LYS A 107 0.66 -1.65 14.69
N ILE A 108 -0.50 -1.20 15.18
CA ILE A 108 -1.78 -1.75 14.73
C ILE A 108 -1.98 -1.36 13.27
N HIS A 109 -2.03 -2.37 12.40
CA HIS A 109 -2.28 -2.21 10.98
C HIS A 109 -3.77 -2.29 10.68
N ILE A 110 -4.39 -3.39 11.07
CA ILE A 110 -5.82 -3.66 10.92
C ILE A 110 -6.39 -3.97 12.30
N ALA A 111 -7.55 -3.44 12.58
CA ALA A 111 -8.33 -3.77 13.76
C ALA A 111 -9.79 -3.50 13.44
N GLU A 112 -10.48 -4.50 12.90
CA GLU A 112 -11.83 -4.36 12.36
C GLU A 112 -12.77 -5.45 12.92
N ILE A 113 -14.04 -5.10 12.99
CA ILE A 113 -15.16 -6.01 13.25
C ILE A 113 -16.13 -5.83 12.09
N ASN A 114 -16.60 -6.94 11.53
CA ASN A 114 -17.57 -6.96 10.45
C ASN A 114 -18.83 -7.70 10.91
N TRP A 115 -19.97 -7.04 10.78
CA TRP A 115 -21.29 -7.58 11.07
C TRP A 115 -22.05 -7.78 9.76
N ALA A 116 -22.32 -9.04 9.43
CA ALA A 116 -22.91 -9.49 8.17
C ALA A 116 -24.22 -10.23 8.42
N PRO A 117 -25.31 -9.55 8.86
CA PRO A 117 -26.60 -10.19 9.09
C PRO A 117 -27.23 -10.73 7.78
N VAL A 118 -26.86 -10.13 6.65
CA VAL A 118 -27.28 -10.56 5.31
C VAL A 118 -26.09 -10.44 4.32
N PRO A 119 -25.97 -11.33 3.31
CA PRO A 119 -24.82 -11.31 2.39
C PRO A 119 -24.68 -10.03 1.55
N PHE A 120 -25.79 -9.32 1.29
CA PHE A 120 -25.84 -8.14 0.43
C PHE A 120 -25.65 -6.80 1.18
N ALA A 121 -25.51 -6.83 2.51
CA ALA A 121 -25.29 -5.64 3.32
C ALA A 121 -24.56 -6.01 4.62
N GLN A 122 -23.27 -5.69 4.67
CA GLN A 122 -22.39 -5.93 5.80
C GLN A 122 -21.86 -4.61 6.33
N LEU A 123 -21.82 -4.46 7.65
CA LEU A 123 -21.29 -3.29 8.32
C LEU A 123 -19.91 -3.61 8.92
N GLU A 124 -18.89 -2.92 8.46
CA GLU A 124 -17.52 -3.04 8.94
C GLU A 124 -17.12 -1.78 9.72
N VAL A 125 -16.54 -1.94 10.91
CA VAL A 125 -16.13 -0.83 11.79
C VAL A 125 -14.76 -1.13 12.38
N GLY A 126 -13.89 -0.11 12.43
CA GLY A 126 -12.56 -0.22 13.01
C GLY A 126 -11.51 0.45 12.14
N LYS A 127 -10.26 0.00 12.22
CA LYS A 127 -9.14 0.47 11.37
C LYS A 127 -8.90 -0.50 10.23
N PHE A 128 -9.25 -0.10 9.01
CA PHE A 128 -9.18 -0.93 7.80
C PHE A 128 -9.02 -0.09 6.53
N LYS A 129 -8.87 -0.73 5.37
CA LYS A 129 -8.63 -0.04 4.09
C LYS A 129 -9.86 0.74 3.67
N ALA A 130 -9.67 2.01 3.28
CA ALA A 130 -10.71 2.73 2.55
C ALA A 130 -11.02 2.01 1.21
N PRO A 131 -12.30 1.98 0.77
CA PRO A 131 -12.71 1.32 -0.46
C PRO A 131 -12.34 2.15 -1.70
N GLU A 132 -11.06 2.48 -1.85
CA GLU A 132 -10.52 3.09 -3.05
C GLU A 132 -9.17 2.51 -3.46
N GLY A 133 -9.02 2.28 -4.75
CA GLY A 133 -7.78 1.78 -5.35
C GLY A 133 -7.84 0.30 -5.63
N PHE A 134 -7.82 -0.01 -6.93
CA PHE A 134 -8.03 -1.36 -7.41
C PHE A 134 -6.98 -2.38 -6.96
N GLU A 135 -5.69 -2.16 -7.22
CA GLU A 135 -4.64 -3.08 -6.76
C GLU A 135 -4.58 -3.12 -5.22
N TYR A 136 -4.82 -1.98 -4.58
CA TYR A 136 -4.76 -1.83 -3.12
C TYR A 136 -5.84 -2.66 -2.41
N ASN A 137 -7.06 -2.70 -2.95
CA ASN A 137 -8.19 -3.42 -2.37
C ASN A 137 -8.33 -4.85 -2.88
N THR A 138 -7.87 -5.16 -4.08
CA THR A 138 -8.09 -6.49 -4.68
C THR A 138 -6.91 -7.45 -4.51
N VAL A 139 -5.73 -6.96 -4.11
CA VAL A 139 -4.52 -7.79 -3.95
C VAL A 139 -3.96 -7.67 -2.54
N GLY A 140 -3.80 -8.81 -1.87
CA GLY A 140 -3.11 -8.90 -0.59
C GLY A 140 -1.66 -8.41 -0.69
N GLY A 141 -1.10 -7.90 0.42
CA GLY A 141 0.31 -7.46 0.41
C GLY A 141 1.31 -8.60 0.16
N ASN A 142 0.89 -9.84 0.38
CA ASN A 142 1.61 -11.09 0.17
C ASN A 142 1.27 -11.78 -1.17
N GLU A 143 0.39 -11.18 -1.98
CA GLU A 143 -0.10 -11.74 -3.26
C GLU A 143 0.28 -10.86 -4.45
N LEU A 144 1.20 -9.91 -4.25
CA LEU A 144 1.60 -8.97 -5.28
C LEU A 144 2.47 -9.66 -6.34
N THR A 145 2.12 -9.50 -7.61
CA THR A 145 2.94 -9.96 -8.75
C THR A 145 4.32 -9.27 -8.78
N PHE A 146 4.41 -8.05 -8.27
CA PHE A 146 5.66 -7.30 -8.14
C PHE A 146 5.89 -6.96 -6.67
N ILE A 147 7.15 -6.83 -6.26
CA ILE A 147 7.56 -6.54 -4.87
C ILE A 147 6.81 -5.32 -4.30
N ASN A 148 6.55 -4.33 -5.14
CA ASN A 148 5.81 -3.12 -4.84
C ASN A 148 4.56 -2.97 -5.71
N ARG A 149 3.46 -2.46 -5.11
CA ARG A 149 2.30 -1.98 -5.90
C ARG A 149 2.70 -0.86 -6.86
N ASN A 150 1.80 -0.55 -7.79
CA ASN A 150 1.90 0.58 -8.69
C ASN A 150 2.08 1.92 -7.94
N MET A 151 2.49 2.95 -8.69
CA MET A 151 2.76 4.29 -8.16
C MET A 151 1.49 5.03 -7.71
N GLY A 152 0.31 4.56 -8.12
CA GLY A 152 -1.00 5.11 -7.78
C GLY A 152 -1.37 4.94 -6.31
N GLU A 153 -0.74 4.02 -5.56
CA GLU A 153 -0.95 3.92 -4.09
C GLU A 153 -0.65 5.26 -3.37
N SER A 154 0.21 6.10 -3.93
CA SER A 154 0.51 7.45 -3.40
C SER A 154 -0.70 8.39 -3.40
N LEU A 155 -1.66 8.15 -4.30
CA LEU A 155 -2.79 9.05 -4.56
C LEU A 155 -4.06 8.66 -3.80
N LEU A 156 -4.04 7.52 -3.10
CA LEU A 156 -5.23 6.90 -2.54
C LEU A 156 -5.33 7.15 -1.02
N PRO A 157 -6.54 7.20 -0.46
CA PRO A 157 -6.73 7.02 0.96
C PRO A 157 -6.28 5.61 1.34
N ARG A 158 -5.61 5.50 2.49
CA ARG A 158 -5.03 4.22 2.96
C ARG A 158 -5.92 3.59 4.02
N ILE A 159 -5.30 2.97 5.00
CA ILE A 159 -5.99 2.34 6.13
C ILE A 159 -6.20 3.38 7.21
N ASP A 160 -7.46 3.65 7.55
CA ASP A 160 -7.81 4.55 8.63
C ASP A 160 -8.98 3.99 9.46
N ALA A 161 -9.25 4.62 10.60
CA ALA A 161 -10.39 4.28 11.43
C ALA A 161 -11.69 4.76 10.76
N GLY A 162 -12.68 3.89 10.61
CA GLY A 162 -13.91 4.24 9.93
C GLY A 162 -15.03 3.24 10.12
N ALA A 163 -16.11 3.48 9.38
CA ALA A 163 -17.24 2.57 9.24
C ALA A 163 -17.65 2.48 7.77
N MET A 164 -18.00 1.28 7.31
CA MET A 164 -18.30 0.98 5.92
C MET A 164 -19.48 0.02 5.79
N LEU A 165 -20.40 0.32 4.89
CA LEU A 165 -21.42 -0.62 4.43
C LEU A 165 -20.95 -1.24 3.11
N HIS A 166 -20.93 -2.56 3.00
CA HIS A 166 -20.41 -3.23 1.81
C HIS A 166 -21.08 -4.57 1.51
N ALA A 167 -20.85 -5.04 0.28
CA ALA A 167 -21.08 -6.40 -0.15
C ALA A 167 -20.07 -6.78 -1.24
N SER A 168 -19.45 -7.95 -1.13
CA SER A 168 -18.52 -8.45 -2.15
C SER A 168 -19.23 -9.00 -3.38
N ASP A 169 -20.44 -9.54 -3.20
CA ASP A 169 -21.29 -10.07 -4.27
C ASP A 169 -22.76 -9.95 -3.87
N VAL A 170 -23.48 -9.06 -4.54
CA VAL A 170 -24.91 -8.84 -4.34
C VAL A 170 -25.66 -10.00 -4.97
N MET A 171 -26.01 -10.99 -4.15
CA MET A 171 -26.89 -12.11 -4.52
C MET A 171 -26.36 -12.97 -5.69
N GLY A 172 -25.04 -13.13 -5.82
CA GLY A 172 -24.45 -13.99 -6.86
C GLY A 172 -24.39 -13.34 -8.25
N THR A 173 -24.57 -12.01 -8.33
CA THR A 173 -24.54 -11.25 -9.58
C THR A 173 -23.12 -10.92 -10.03
N GLY A 174 -22.13 -11.12 -9.14
CA GLY A 174 -20.75 -10.66 -9.32
C GLY A 174 -20.58 -9.17 -9.05
N ILE A 175 -21.66 -8.42 -8.79
CA ILE A 175 -21.61 -6.99 -8.46
C ILE A 175 -21.29 -6.85 -6.97
N GLY A 176 -20.27 -6.08 -6.63
CA GLY A 176 -19.96 -5.72 -5.25
C GLY A 176 -19.93 -4.21 -5.07
N TYR A 177 -20.27 -3.72 -3.87
CA TYR A 177 -20.20 -2.31 -3.53
C TYR A 177 -19.58 -2.10 -2.15
N ALA A 178 -19.06 -0.91 -1.91
CA ALA A 178 -18.66 -0.47 -0.58
C ALA A 178 -18.81 1.06 -0.49
N VAL A 179 -19.35 1.55 0.62
CA VAL A 179 -19.44 2.99 0.91
C VAL A 179 -19.12 3.19 2.38
N GLY A 180 -18.21 4.10 2.70
CA GLY A 180 -17.79 4.32 4.07
C GLY A 180 -17.32 5.73 4.36
N MET A 181 -17.22 6.02 5.65
CA MET A 181 -16.66 7.25 6.19
C MET A 181 -15.51 6.89 7.12
N PHE A 182 -14.37 7.56 6.90
CA PHE A 182 -13.11 7.29 7.58
C PHE A 182 -12.60 8.58 8.21
N ASP A 183 -11.98 8.47 9.38
CA ASP A 183 -11.27 9.57 10.01
C ASP A 183 -10.07 9.96 9.14
N ASN A 184 -9.79 11.26 9.01
CA ASN A 184 -8.57 11.76 8.38
C ASN A 184 -7.53 12.08 9.47
N SER A 185 -7.16 11.05 10.23
CA SER A 185 -6.40 11.24 11.46
C SER A 185 -4.88 11.40 11.26
N GLY A 186 -4.37 11.13 10.05
CA GLY A 186 -2.92 11.06 9.79
C GLY A 186 -2.21 9.91 10.54
N GLY A 187 -2.92 9.17 11.39
CA GLY A 187 -2.43 8.02 12.17
C GLY A 187 -2.20 6.75 11.33
N SER A 188 -2.42 6.86 10.02
CA SER A 188 -2.10 5.89 8.98
C SER A 188 -0.63 5.98 8.51
N ASN A 189 0.19 6.79 9.20
CA ASN A 189 1.65 6.86 9.11
C ASN A 189 2.34 5.56 9.56
N MET A 190 2.17 4.51 8.78
CA MET A 190 3.16 3.45 8.67
C MET A 190 4.37 4.06 7.94
N PHE A 191 5.34 4.55 8.71
CA PHE A 191 6.67 5.05 8.27
C PHE A 191 6.75 6.48 7.72
N GLY A 192 6.01 7.44 8.28
CA GLY A 192 6.05 8.83 7.76
C GLY A 192 5.57 8.93 6.30
N GLN A 193 4.82 7.92 5.86
CA GLN A 193 4.30 7.81 4.51
C GLN A 193 3.00 8.61 4.42
N GLN A 194 3.17 9.87 4.03
CA GLN A 194 2.06 10.75 3.71
C GLN A 194 1.44 10.32 2.38
N THR A 195 0.11 10.26 2.32
CA THR A 195 -0.63 10.34 1.05
C THR A 195 -1.28 11.71 0.95
N LEU A 196 -1.88 12.03 -0.19
CA LEU A 196 -2.72 13.22 -0.32
C LEU A 196 -3.77 13.33 0.79
N PHE A 197 -4.25 12.20 1.30
CA PHE A 197 -5.21 12.13 2.40
C PHE A 197 -4.58 12.02 3.78
N SER A 198 -3.27 12.17 3.93
CA SER A 198 -2.59 12.16 5.23
C SER A 198 -2.52 13.58 5.78
N GLY A 199 -3.50 13.98 6.59
CA GLY A 199 -3.42 15.23 7.32
C GLY A 199 -2.34 15.19 8.41
N GLY A 200 -1.39 16.13 8.37
CA GLY A 200 -0.49 16.42 9.48
C GLY A 200 -1.23 17.19 10.58
N ASN A 201 -2.19 16.56 11.27
CA ASN A 201 -2.94 17.27 12.29
C ASN A 201 -2.07 17.48 13.56
N THR A 202 -1.50 18.68 13.69
CA THR A 202 -0.87 19.19 14.92
C THR A 202 -1.89 19.83 15.88
N TYR A 203 -3.15 20.05 15.45
CA TYR A 203 -4.25 20.50 16.30
C TYR A 203 -4.99 19.31 16.91
N GLY A 204 -4.30 18.71 17.87
CA GLY A 204 -4.76 17.53 18.58
C GLY A 204 -3.58 16.64 18.93
N GLY A 205 -2.59 17.18 19.66
CA GLY A 205 -1.52 16.42 20.32
C GLY A 205 -2.03 15.50 21.44
N GLY A 206 -3.12 14.79 21.16
CA GLY A 206 -3.94 13.99 22.04
C GLY A 206 -4.79 12.97 21.28
N GLN A 207 -4.35 12.52 20.10
CA GLN A 207 -4.79 11.22 19.59
C GLN A 207 -4.17 10.13 20.44
N GLY A 208 -4.83 9.90 21.56
CA GLY A 208 -4.45 8.94 22.56
C GLY A 208 -5.67 8.53 23.35
N PHE A 209 -5.59 7.33 23.90
CA PHE A 209 -6.37 6.91 25.03
C PHE A 209 -6.13 7.91 26.20
N SER A 210 -7.03 8.88 26.43
CA SER A 210 -7.02 9.61 27.71
C SER A 210 -7.69 8.71 28.76
N GLY A 211 -6.94 7.75 29.30
CA GLY A 211 -7.51 6.65 30.10
C GLY A 211 -7.98 5.48 29.23
N PRO A 212 -8.91 4.61 29.67
CA PRO A 212 -9.26 3.38 28.95
C PRO A 212 -10.14 3.58 27.70
N PHE A 213 -10.47 4.83 27.31
CA PHE A 213 -11.38 5.14 26.22
C PHE A 213 -10.71 5.96 25.11
N PRO A 214 -11.01 5.68 23.83
CA PRO A 214 -10.58 6.52 22.72
C PRO A 214 -11.21 7.91 22.85
N THR A 215 -10.41 8.97 22.79
CA THR A 215 -10.92 10.36 22.73
C THR A 215 -10.76 10.96 21.33
N ASN A 216 -11.76 11.76 20.94
CA ASN A 216 -11.97 12.59 19.73
C ASN A 216 -11.21 12.21 18.43
N GLY A 217 -11.97 11.95 17.36
CA GLY A 217 -11.45 11.88 15.99
C GLY A 217 -10.92 13.23 15.49
N SER A 218 -10.28 13.23 14.31
CA SER A 218 -9.57 14.42 13.78
C SER A 218 -10.46 15.64 13.53
N GLY A 219 -11.78 15.44 13.40
CA GLY A 219 -12.73 16.48 12.96
C GLY A 219 -12.83 16.62 11.44
N SER A 220 -12.01 15.87 10.69
CA SER A 220 -12.04 15.76 9.24
C SER A 220 -12.26 14.32 8.80
N TYR A 221 -13.10 14.14 7.77
CA TYR A 221 -13.52 12.82 7.33
C TYR A 221 -13.29 12.62 5.84
N ILE A 222 -12.96 11.39 5.48
CA ILE A 222 -12.87 10.90 4.11
C ILE A 222 -14.13 10.07 3.84
N TRP A 223 -14.87 10.46 2.82
CA TRP A 223 -15.98 9.68 2.26
C TRP A 223 -15.44 8.88 1.10
N SER A 224 -15.65 7.58 1.08
CA SER A 224 -15.11 6.71 0.05
C SER A 224 -16.18 5.74 -0.46
N GLY A 225 -16.15 5.46 -1.75
CA GLY A 225 -17.10 4.59 -2.41
C GLY A 225 -16.45 3.73 -3.49
N ARG A 226 -16.94 2.50 -3.64
CA ARG A 226 -16.52 1.52 -4.63
C ARG A 226 -17.71 0.81 -5.23
N LEU A 227 -17.66 0.62 -6.54
CA LEU A 227 -18.46 -0.36 -7.28
C LEU A 227 -17.51 -1.31 -8.01
N SER A 228 -17.78 -2.60 -7.92
CA SER A 228 -16.96 -3.64 -8.55
C SER A 228 -17.84 -4.67 -9.24
N TYR A 229 -17.29 -5.31 -10.26
CA TYR A 229 -17.92 -6.41 -10.97
C TYR A 229 -16.92 -7.54 -11.19
N THR A 230 -17.29 -8.76 -10.84
CA THR A 230 -16.46 -9.96 -11.00
C THR A 230 -17.15 -10.96 -11.91
N PHE A 231 -16.50 -11.29 -13.02
CA PHE A 231 -16.95 -12.27 -13.99
C PHE A 231 -15.94 -13.42 -14.09
N ASN A 232 -16.14 -14.43 -13.23
CA ASN A 232 -15.27 -15.62 -13.15
C ASN A 232 -13.79 -15.21 -12.91
N PRO A 233 -12.75 -16.07 -13.06
CA PRO A 233 -11.37 -15.59 -12.93
C PRO A 233 -10.95 -14.72 -14.13
N LEU A 234 -11.80 -14.63 -15.15
CA LEU A 234 -11.49 -13.96 -16.42
C LEU A 234 -11.41 -12.46 -16.26
N LEU A 235 -12.27 -11.86 -15.44
CA LEU A 235 -12.36 -10.41 -15.33
C LEU A 235 -12.89 -9.99 -13.96
N LYS A 236 -12.22 -9.01 -13.35
CA LYS A 236 -12.72 -8.17 -12.28
C LYS A 236 -12.49 -6.73 -12.65
N ALA A 237 -13.52 -5.90 -12.54
CA ALA A 237 -13.47 -4.48 -12.80
C ALA A 237 -13.89 -3.71 -11.54
N GLU A 238 -13.35 -2.52 -11.37
CA GLU A 238 -13.66 -1.61 -10.26
C GLU A 238 -13.69 -0.16 -10.74
N ILE A 239 -14.63 0.60 -10.20
CA ILE A 239 -14.55 2.04 -10.11
C ILE A 239 -14.69 2.44 -8.65
N SER A 240 -13.81 3.29 -8.17
CA SER A 240 -13.83 3.80 -6.80
C SER A 240 -13.42 5.25 -6.73
N GLY A 241 -13.72 5.91 -5.62
CA GLY A 241 -13.28 7.28 -5.39
C GLY A 241 -13.56 7.73 -3.97
N SER A 242 -12.86 8.80 -3.58
CA SER A 242 -12.99 9.40 -2.27
C SER A 242 -12.98 10.91 -2.31
N LEU A 243 -13.60 11.50 -1.29
CA LEU A 243 -13.64 12.93 -1.04
C LEU A 243 -13.29 13.16 0.42
N GLY A 244 -12.28 14.00 0.66
CA GLY A 244 -11.86 14.38 2.00
C GLY A 244 -11.48 15.85 2.09
N ARG A 245 -11.06 16.26 3.27
CA ARG A 245 -10.42 17.56 3.50
C ARG A 245 -8.93 17.36 3.72
N ALA A 246 -8.11 18.19 3.11
CA ALA A 246 -6.69 18.28 3.45
C ALA A 246 -6.56 18.99 4.80
N ASP A 247 -6.17 18.28 5.85
CA ASP A 247 -5.77 18.91 7.11
C ASP A 247 -4.25 19.08 7.11
N SER A 248 -3.77 20.06 6.34
CA SER A 248 -2.37 20.48 6.37
C SER A 248 -2.24 21.80 7.14
N PRO A 249 -1.37 21.89 8.17
CA PRO A 249 -1.16 23.10 8.95
C PRO A 249 -0.55 24.25 8.12
N ALA A 250 -0.06 23.96 6.91
CA ALA A 250 0.45 24.93 5.95
C ALA A 250 -0.63 25.55 5.04
N VAL A 251 -1.85 24.98 5.00
CA VAL A 251 -2.94 25.46 4.12
C VAL A 251 -3.98 26.19 4.97
N LEU A 252 -3.97 27.53 4.91
CA LEU A 252 -4.94 28.40 5.58
C LEU A 252 -6.37 28.33 4.98
N THR A 253 -6.70 27.31 4.19
CA THR A 253 -8.00 27.16 3.53
C THR A 253 -8.53 25.73 3.59
N ASN A 254 -9.87 25.60 3.66
CA ASN A 254 -10.63 24.35 3.62
C ASN A 254 -10.48 23.64 2.25
N SER A 255 -9.30 23.13 1.94
CA SER A 255 -9.04 22.50 0.65
C SER A 255 -9.63 21.10 0.63
N GLN A 256 -10.59 20.89 -0.27
CA GLN A 256 -11.12 19.57 -0.56
C GLN A 256 -10.13 18.78 -1.43
N ILE A 257 -10.01 17.50 -1.16
CA ILE A 257 -9.27 16.54 -1.98
C ILE A 257 -10.26 15.50 -2.48
N ALA A 258 -10.26 15.28 -3.79
CA ALA A 258 -11.04 14.23 -4.43
C ALA A 258 -10.12 13.33 -5.23
N SER A 259 -10.26 12.03 -5.06
CA SER A 259 -9.56 11.01 -5.82
C SER A 259 -10.55 10.02 -6.44
N TRP A 260 -10.17 9.43 -7.56
CA TRP A 260 -10.89 8.32 -8.15
C TRP A 260 -9.95 7.36 -8.85
N ASN A 261 -10.38 6.11 -8.92
CA ASN A 261 -9.66 5.01 -9.52
C ASN A 261 -10.60 4.18 -10.39
N VAL A 262 -10.08 3.72 -11.53
CA VAL A 262 -10.71 2.67 -12.33
C VAL A 262 -9.67 1.59 -12.60
N GLY A 263 -10.07 0.33 -12.52
CA GLY A 263 -9.14 -0.77 -12.71
C GLY A 263 -9.82 -2.03 -13.24
N VAL A 264 -9.04 -2.83 -13.96
CA VAL A 264 -9.44 -4.14 -14.45
C VAL A 264 -8.31 -5.14 -14.23
N ARG A 265 -8.65 -6.37 -13.87
CA ARG A 265 -7.71 -7.50 -13.84
C ARG A 265 -8.40 -8.76 -14.26
N GLY A 266 -7.63 -9.75 -14.65
CA GLY A 266 -8.16 -11.05 -14.96
C GLY A 266 -7.05 -12.06 -15.15
N GLY A 267 -7.44 -13.29 -15.38
CA GLY A 267 -6.52 -14.33 -15.76
C GLY A 267 -7.19 -15.47 -16.50
N LEU A 268 -6.43 -16.10 -17.37
CA LEU A 268 -6.85 -17.26 -18.13
C LEU A 268 -5.63 -18.16 -18.35
N MET A 269 -5.75 -19.44 -17.96
CA MET A 269 -4.75 -20.47 -18.26
C MET A 269 -3.31 -20.06 -17.89
N GLY A 270 -3.11 -19.52 -16.69
CA GLY A 270 -1.79 -19.08 -16.22
C GLY A 270 -1.35 -17.70 -16.70
N LEU A 271 -2.02 -17.09 -17.68
CA LEU A 271 -1.87 -15.67 -17.98
C LEU A 271 -2.66 -14.85 -16.96
N SER A 272 -2.08 -13.76 -16.50
CA SER A 272 -2.77 -12.75 -15.69
C SER A 272 -2.44 -11.36 -16.22
N TYR A 273 -3.44 -10.49 -16.18
CA TYR A 273 -3.32 -9.12 -16.63
C TYR A 273 -3.99 -8.19 -15.64
N ALA A 274 -3.48 -6.98 -15.53
CA ALA A 274 -4.11 -5.91 -14.76
C ALA A 274 -3.79 -4.57 -15.40
N ALA A 275 -4.72 -3.63 -15.30
CA ALA A 275 -4.51 -2.25 -15.67
C ALA A 275 -5.35 -1.35 -14.76
N GLY A 276 -4.88 -0.14 -14.53
CA GLY A 276 -5.58 0.83 -13.71
C GLY A 276 -5.21 2.25 -14.06
N TYR A 277 -6.10 3.17 -13.69
CA TYR A 277 -5.90 4.60 -13.75
C TYR A 277 -6.38 5.22 -12.45
N THR A 278 -5.54 6.03 -11.84
CA THR A 278 -5.84 6.76 -10.61
C THR A 278 -5.67 8.25 -10.86
N ARG A 279 -6.55 9.08 -10.33
CA ARG A 279 -6.40 10.53 -10.40
C ARG A 279 -6.86 11.18 -9.11
N THR A 280 -6.11 12.18 -8.68
CA THR A 280 -6.44 13.00 -7.53
C THR A 280 -6.32 14.47 -7.86
N ASN A 281 -7.25 15.24 -7.33
CA ASN A 281 -7.37 16.68 -7.47
C ASN A 281 -7.59 17.25 -6.06
N GLY A 282 -6.77 18.20 -5.61
CA GLY A 282 -6.99 18.83 -4.32
C GLY A 282 -5.93 19.83 -3.90
N GLY A 283 -6.29 20.74 -3.00
CA GLY A 283 -5.36 21.73 -2.43
C GLY A 283 -4.51 21.13 -1.32
N VAL A 284 -3.32 20.65 -1.66
CA VAL A 284 -2.33 20.14 -0.71
C VAL A 284 -1.00 20.79 -1.06
N PRO A 285 -0.14 21.15 -0.09
CA PRO A 285 1.21 21.54 -0.40
C PRO A 285 1.94 20.37 -1.06
N TYR A 286 2.74 20.68 -2.07
CA TYR A 286 3.51 19.70 -2.86
C TYR A 286 4.52 18.90 -2.01
N ASP A 287 4.79 19.35 -0.78
CA ASP A 287 5.54 18.65 0.28
C ASP A 287 5.04 17.22 0.56
N ASP A 288 3.73 17.01 0.69
CA ASP A 288 3.20 15.76 1.25
C ASP A 288 3.11 14.61 0.23
N ILE A 289 3.14 14.89 -1.08
CA ILE A 289 3.08 13.87 -2.15
C ILE A 289 4.48 13.33 -2.49
N LEU A 290 5.49 14.17 -2.25
CA LEU A 290 6.82 14.02 -2.81
C LEU A 290 7.92 14.02 -1.73
N ASP A 291 7.57 14.02 -0.45
CA ASP A 291 8.51 14.07 0.69
C ASP A 291 9.43 15.30 0.60
N ALA A 292 8.86 16.45 0.20
CA ALA A 292 9.60 17.70 0.25
C ALA A 292 9.61 18.25 1.68
N ALA A 293 10.71 18.87 2.05
CA ALA A 293 10.89 19.53 3.32
C ALA A 293 10.66 21.03 3.15
N ASN A 294 9.55 21.52 3.70
CA ASN A 294 9.35 22.84 4.29
C ASN A 294 9.58 24.09 3.41
N ASP A 295 9.21 24.15 2.13
CA ASP A 295 9.33 25.46 1.43
C ASP A 295 8.38 25.77 0.26
N LEU A 296 7.23 25.11 0.15
CA LEU A 296 6.19 25.51 -0.80
C LEU A 296 5.01 26.17 -0.09
N THR A 297 5.20 27.43 0.33
CA THR A 297 4.16 28.33 0.89
C THR A 297 3.12 28.80 -0.15
N GLY A 298 2.97 28.06 -1.25
CA GLY A 298 2.02 28.36 -2.32
C GLY A 298 0.69 27.68 -2.07
N ASN A 299 -0.40 28.42 -2.18
CA ASN A 299 -1.79 27.93 -2.13
C ASN A 299 -2.10 27.13 -3.43
N GLY A 300 -1.40 26.02 -3.64
CA GLY A 300 -1.44 25.23 -4.87
C GLY A 300 -2.49 24.13 -4.80
N THR A 301 -3.30 24.01 -5.85
CA THR A 301 -4.06 22.78 -6.09
C THR A 301 -3.17 21.84 -6.87
N ILE A 302 -3.07 20.59 -6.41
CA ILE A 302 -2.31 19.54 -7.08
C ILE A 302 -3.28 18.65 -7.86
N ASN A 303 -2.96 18.46 -9.13
CA ASN A 303 -3.57 17.43 -9.97
C ASN A 303 -2.52 16.35 -10.22
N ALA A 304 -2.73 15.18 -9.65
CA ALA A 304 -1.87 14.03 -9.89
C ALA A 304 -2.66 12.91 -10.55
N SER A 305 -1.99 12.16 -11.42
CA SER A 305 -2.59 10.99 -12.06
C SER A 305 -1.55 9.91 -12.26
N GLU A 306 -2.00 8.67 -12.24
CA GLU A 306 -1.20 7.50 -12.50
C GLU A 306 -1.97 6.55 -13.41
N TRP A 307 -1.25 5.84 -14.27
CA TRP A 307 -1.79 4.66 -14.92
C TRP A 307 -0.74 3.58 -15.00
N HIS A 308 -1.20 2.33 -14.98
CA HIS A 308 -0.35 1.17 -15.16
C HIS A 308 -1.03 0.10 -16.00
N ALA A 309 -0.20 -0.75 -16.59
CA ALA A 309 -0.62 -1.99 -17.21
C ALA A 309 0.43 -3.06 -16.91
N SER A 310 -0.02 -4.25 -16.52
CA SER A 310 0.82 -5.40 -16.22
C SER A 310 0.33 -6.67 -16.87
N LEU A 311 1.27 -7.55 -17.21
CA LEU A 311 1.05 -8.88 -17.72
C LEU A 311 2.01 -9.83 -17.01
N ALA A 312 1.51 -10.99 -16.58
CA ALA A 312 2.34 -12.07 -16.06
C ALA A 312 1.88 -13.43 -16.60
N ALA A 313 2.83 -14.34 -16.76
CA ALA A 313 2.60 -15.66 -17.32
C ALA A 313 3.16 -16.73 -16.37
N ASN A 314 2.28 -17.38 -15.60
CA ASN A 314 2.66 -18.50 -14.75
C ASN A 314 2.83 -19.75 -15.63
N LEU A 315 4.09 -20.11 -15.88
CA LEU A 315 4.44 -21.17 -16.82
C LEU A 315 4.05 -22.56 -16.31
N TYR A 316 3.95 -22.74 -14.99
CA TYR A 316 3.49 -23.99 -14.38
C TYR A 316 2.00 -24.22 -14.62
N LYS A 317 1.16 -23.20 -14.39
CA LYS A 317 -0.27 -23.23 -14.71
C LYS A 317 -0.55 -23.37 -16.21
N MET A 318 0.40 -22.95 -17.05
CA MET A 318 0.38 -23.18 -18.50
C MET A 318 0.88 -24.57 -18.91
N THR A 319 1.30 -25.41 -17.95
CA THR A 319 1.91 -26.73 -18.18
C THR A 319 3.21 -26.70 -19.02
N LEU A 320 3.89 -25.56 -19.02
CA LEU A 320 5.14 -25.31 -19.75
C LEU A 320 6.40 -25.59 -18.92
N THR A 321 6.26 -25.85 -17.62
CA THR A 321 7.35 -26.22 -16.73
C THR A 321 7.07 -27.53 -15.98
N PRO A 322 8.11 -28.24 -15.53
CA PRO A 322 7.96 -29.42 -14.67
C PRO A 322 7.23 -29.11 -13.37
N SER A 323 6.70 -30.15 -12.71
CA SER A 323 5.88 -30.01 -11.49
C SER A 323 6.59 -29.39 -10.28
N TRP A 324 7.92 -29.36 -10.29
CA TRP A 324 8.74 -28.79 -9.23
C TRP A 324 9.16 -27.34 -9.51
N LEU A 325 8.85 -26.80 -10.70
CA LEU A 325 9.29 -25.49 -11.15
C LEU A 325 8.07 -24.60 -11.45
N ASP A 326 7.65 -23.81 -10.47
CA ASP A 326 6.62 -22.80 -10.65
C ASP A 326 7.26 -21.41 -10.75
N ILE A 327 7.27 -20.89 -11.98
CA ILE A 327 7.84 -19.59 -12.31
C ILE A 327 6.82 -18.74 -13.07
N GLU A 328 6.86 -17.45 -12.78
CA GLU A 328 5.98 -16.45 -13.35
C GLU A 328 6.78 -15.20 -13.75
N PRO A 329 7.29 -15.14 -14.99
CA PRO A 329 7.76 -13.88 -15.56
C PRO A 329 6.61 -12.87 -15.65
N ALA A 330 6.93 -11.62 -15.35
CA ALA A 330 5.98 -10.53 -15.33
C ALA A 330 6.59 -9.24 -15.89
N VAL A 331 5.76 -8.38 -16.46
CA VAL A 331 6.13 -7.02 -16.86
C VAL A 331 5.03 -6.05 -16.45
N ARG A 332 5.41 -4.87 -15.97
CA ARG A 332 4.51 -3.75 -15.68
C ARG A 332 5.09 -2.48 -16.24
N TYR A 333 4.23 -1.66 -16.84
CA TYR A 333 4.51 -0.27 -17.12
C TYR A 333 3.68 0.58 -16.17
N ASP A 334 4.30 1.57 -15.54
CA ASP A 334 3.68 2.58 -14.69
C ASP A 334 4.04 3.96 -15.25
N GLN A 335 3.09 4.90 -15.27
CA GLN A 335 3.35 6.31 -15.53
C GLN A 335 2.59 7.17 -14.54
N PHE A 336 3.31 8.10 -13.93
CA PHE A 336 2.81 9.05 -12.97
C PHE A 336 3.04 10.47 -13.47
N ASN A 337 2.03 11.32 -13.33
CA ASN A 337 2.08 12.73 -13.71
C ASN A 337 1.57 13.59 -12.54
N VAL A 338 2.23 14.71 -12.31
CA VAL A 338 1.80 15.78 -11.39
C VAL A 338 1.79 17.08 -12.16
N ALA A 339 0.72 17.84 -12.02
CA ALA A 339 0.61 19.18 -12.54
C ALA A 339 0.14 20.15 -11.45
N ASP A 340 0.83 21.28 -11.35
CA ASP A 340 0.35 22.46 -10.64
C ASP A 340 -0.81 23.10 -11.43
N VAL A 341 -1.93 23.35 -10.75
CA VAL A 341 -3.13 23.96 -11.33
C VAL A 341 -2.91 25.42 -11.74
N ASN A 342 -1.85 26.08 -11.25
CA ASN A 342 -1.53 27.46 -11.65
C ASN A 342 -0.89 27.57 -13.05
N GLY A 343 -0.66 26.44 -13.74
CA GLY A 343 -0.31 26.43 -15.17
C GLY A 343 1.09 26.96 -15.50
N THR A 344 1.94 27.21 -14.51
CA THR A 344 3.37 27.43 -14.74
C THR A 344 4.01 26.11 -15.11
N ALA A 345 4.49 26.00 -16.35
CA ALA A 345 5.11 24.79 -16.92
C ALA A 345 6.22 24.20 -16.02
N ASP A 346 6.83 25.05 -15.19
CA ASP A 346 7.94 24.71 -14.31
C ASP A 346 7.55 23.70 -13.20
N ASN A 347 6.28 23.58 -12.81
CA ASN A 347 5.84 22.69 -11.72
C ASN A 347 5.13 21.41 -12.23
N THR A 348 5.41 20.97 -13.46
CA THR A 348 4.86 19.74 -14.04
C THR A 348 5.89 18.62 -14.07
N GLY A 349 5.61 17.54 -13.34
CA GLY A 349 6.48 16.38 -13.21
C GLY A 349 5.86 15.14 -13.83
N HIS A 350 6.66 14.34 -14.54
CA HIS A 350 6.25 13.01 -14.97
C HIS A 350 7.35 11.99 -14.67
N LEU A 351 6.95 10.75 -14.36
CA LEU A 351 7.84 9.62 -14.16
C LEU A 351 7.22 8.37 -14.74
N SER A 352 7.98 7.65 -15.56
CA SER A 352 7.59 6.36 -16.13
C SER A 352 8.55 5.25 -15.73
N ASN A 353 8.02 4.12 -15.28
CA ASN A 353 8.80 2.93 -14.93
C ASN A 353 8.33 1.72 -15.73
N VAL A 354 9.28 0.97 -16.30
CA VAL A 354 9.07 -0.39 -16.77
C VAL A 354 9.68 -1.34 -15.74
N THR A 355 8.85 -2.14 -15.09
CA THR A 355 9.28 -3.19 -14.17
C THR A 355 9.24 -4.52 -14.89
N VAL A 356 10.39 -5.21 -14.96
CA VAL A 356 10.48 -6.60 -15.41
C VAL A 356 10.70 -7.48 -14.19
N GLY A 357 9.89 -8.51 -14.02
CA GLY A 357 9.90 -9.36 -12.84
C GLY A 357 9.95 -10.86 -13.17
N LEU A 358 10.43 -11.63 -12.20
CA LEU A 358 10.30 -13.07 -12.17
C LEU A 358 9.95 -13.50 -10.74
N ASN A 359 8.84 -14.21 -10.61
CA ASN A 359 8.44 -14.85 -9.36
C ASN A 359 8.74 -16.34 -9.43
N TYR A 360 9.23 -16.90 -8.33
CA TYR A 360 9.40 -18.33 -8.12
C TYR A 360 8.63 -18.75 -6.87
N TYR A 361 7.71 -19.68 -7.04
CA TYR A 361 6.87 -20.20 -5.95
C TYR A 361 7.43 -21.55 -5.50
N VAL A 362 7.83 -21.65 -4.23
CA VAL A 362 8.50 -22.85 -3.71
C VAL A 362 7.53 -24.03 -3.64
N ASN A 363 6.27 -23.76 -3.32
CA ASN A 363 5.20 -24.76 -3.30
C ASN A 363 4.07 -24.36 -4.25
N PRO A 364 3.92 -25.01 -5.42
CA PRO A 364 2.88 -24.65 -6.38
C PRO A 364 1.45 -24.81 -5.84
N ASN A 365 1.25 -25.68 -4.84
CA ASN A 365 -0.05 -25.89 -4.21
C ASN A 365 -0.37 -24.83 -3.14
N ASN A 366 0.64 -24.10 -2.66
CA ASN A 366 0.47 -22.97 -1.76
C ASN A 366 1.51 -21.88 -2.10
N PRO A 367 1.31 -21.15 -3.23
CA PRO A 367 2.33 -20.30 -3.82
C PRO A 367 2.88 -19.25 -2.85
N HIS A 368 2.02 -18.68 -2.00
CA HIS A 368 2.38 -17.57 -1.10
C HIS A 368 2.87 -18.02 0.29
N ALA A 369 2.94 -19.32 0.57
CA ALA A 369 3.60 -19.82 1.79
C ALA A 369 5.11 -19.56 1.76
N ALA A 370 5.73 -19.68 0.58
CA ALA A 370 7.12 -19.33 0.38
C ALA A 370 7.36 -18.99 -1.09
N GLU A 371 7.86 -17.78 -1.35
CA GLU A 371 8.16 -17.29 -2.70
C GLU A 371 9.41 -16.42 -2.72
N MET A 372 10.02 -16.36 -3.90
CA MET A 372 11.12 -15.46 -4.22
C MET A 372 10.73 -14.60 -5.40
N GLN A 373 11.00 -13.30 -5.31
CA GLN A 373 10.70 -12.36 -6.38
C GLN A 373 11.96 -11.57 -6.72
N ILE A 374 12.23 -11.40 -8.00
CA ILE A 374 13.25 -10.49 -8.51
C ILE A 374 12.59 -9.49 -9.44
N ASN A 375 12.83 -8.20 -9.24
CA ASN A 375 12.33 -7.15 -10.11
C ASN A 375 13.47 -6.23 -10.52
N TYR A 376 13.54 -5.94 -11.82
CA TYR A 376 14.42 -4.92 -12.38
C TYR A 376 13.56 -3.78 -12.94
N ILE A 377 13.80 -2.58 -12.45
CA ILE A 377 13.00 -1.40 -12.74
C ILE A 377 13.81 -0.46 -13.60
N ILE A 378 13.30 -0.14 -14.78
CA ILE A 378 13.89 0.74 -15.77
C ILE A 378 13.05 2.02 -15.82
N PRO A 379 13.58 3.16 -15.37
CA PRO A 379 12.94 4.45 -15.62
C PRO A 379 13.08 4.81 -17.11
N SER A 380 11.97 5.02 -17.81
CA SER A 380 11.96 5.25 -19.27
C SER A 380 11.67 6.69 -19.70
N ALA A 381 11.24 7.56 -18.78
CA ALA A 381 11.19 9.01 -18.94
C ALA A 381 10.96 9.66 -17.57
N GLY A 382 11.68 10.74 -17.25
CA GLY A 382 11.43 11.48 -16.01
C GLY A 382 12.30 12.71 -15.75
N GLY A 383 12.87 13.31 -16.78
CA GLY A 383 13.70 14.52 -16.68
C GLY A 383 12.93 15.81 -16.39
N SER A 384 11.77 15.76 -15.72
CA SER A 384 11.04 16.99 -15.32
C SER A 384 10.46 17.00 -13.90
N MET A 385 10.60 15.96 -13.07
CA MET A 385 10.50 16.17 -11.62
C MET A 385 11.70 16.97 -11.06
N ASP A 386 12.52 17.57 -11.95
CA ASP A 386 13.90 18.02 -11.73
C ASP A 386 14.26 19.35 -12.44
N GLN A 387 13.29 20.15 -12.94
CA GLN A 387 13.65 21.38 -13.71
C GLN A 387 13.10 22.71 -13.20
N ALA A 388 12.37 22.75 -12.08
CA ALA A 388 11.74 24.00 -11.64
C ALA A 388 12.66 24.97 -10.89
N TYR A 389 13.69 24.50 -10.17
CA TYR A 389 14.44 25.35 -9.22
C TYR A 389 15.95 25.07 -9.17
N GLY A 390 16.61 25.23 -10.32
CA GLY A 390 18.07 25.38 -10.37
C GLY A 390 18.88 24.15 -9.90
N PRO A 391 20.21 24.22 -9.95
CA PRO A 391 21.07 23.05 -9.76
C PRO A 391 21.08 22.48 -8.32
N SER A 392 20.20 22.91 -7.41
CA SER A 392 20.32 22.65 -5.96
C SER A 392 19.13 21.96 -5.30
N TYR A 393 18.05 21.66 -6.00
CA TYR A 393 16.89 20.99 -5.41
C TYR A 393 16.71 19.59 -5.98
N ARG A 394 16.51 18.63 -5.07
CA ARG A 394 16.40 17.20 -5.33
C ARG A 394 15.13 16.91 -6.12
N GLY A 395 15.21 16.08 -7.16
CA GLY A 395 14.05 15.55 -7.85
C GLY A 395 13.31 14.55 -6.97
N TYR A 396 12.16 14.97 -6.46
CA TYR A 396 11.30 14.14 -5.65
C TYR A 396 10.52 13.15 -6.52
N VAL A 397 10.30 11.92 -6.04
CA VAL A 397 9.55 10.87 -6.75
C VAL A 397 8.33 10.43 -5.97
N PRO A 398 7.21 10.09 -6.64
CA PRO A 398 6.03 9.57 -5.97
C PRO A 398 6.34 8.29 -5.20
N TYR A 399 5.56 8.02 -4.16
CA TYR A 399 5.72 6.80 -3.36
C TYR A 399 5.70 5.55 -4.26
N ARG A 400 6.80 4.77 -4.18
CA ARG A 400 7.11 3.57 -5.00
C ARG A 400 7.49 3.80 -6.47
N GLY A 401 7.68 5.05 -6.86
CA GLY A 401 8.38 5.41 -8.10
C GLY A 401 9.90 5.23 -7.96
N TYR A 402 10.57 4.96 -9.08
CA TYR A 402 12.02 4.84 -9.13
C TYR A 402 12.60 5.79 -10.18
N ALA A 403 13.42 6.75 -9.75
CA ALA A 403 14.13 7.66 -10.66
C ALA A 403 15.35 7.00 -11.33
N TYR A 404 15.82 5.88 -10.77
CA TYR A 404 17.05 5.19 -11.17
C TYR A 404 16.78 3.72 -11.46
N ASN A 405 17.66 3.12 -12.26
CA ASN A 405 17.64 1.68 -12.50
C ASN A 405 17.77 0.96 -11.16
N THR A 406 16.82 0.09 -10.82
CA THR A 406 16.78 -0.55 -9.50
C THR A 406 16.55 -2.03 -9.64
N LEU A 407 17.43 -2.82 -9.02
CA LEU A 407 17.24 -4.26 -8.83
C LEU A 407 16.72 -4.50 -7.41
N LEU A 408 15.63 -5.25 -7.32
CA LEU A 408 15.02 -5.69 -6.07
C LEU A 408 14.99 -7.21 -6.03
N LEU A 409 15.31 -7.78 -4.87
CA LEU A 409 15.18 -9.20 -4.57
C LEU A 409 14.40 -9.34 -3.27
N GLN A 410 13.31 -10.08 -3.27
CA GLN A 410 12.49 -10.33 -2.09
C GLN A 410 12.37 -11.83 -1.82
N PHE A 411 12.48 -12.18 -0.54
CA PHE A 411 12.06 -13.47 0.00
C PHE A 411 10.82 -13.25 0.85
N GLN A 412 9.79 -14.04 0.60
CA GLN A 412 8.57 -14.04 1.39
C GLN A 412 8.33 -15.41 2.01
N ALA A 413 7.89 -15.42 3.27
CA ALA A 413 7.34 -16.58 3.94
C ALA A 413 6.02 -16.20 4.63
N GLY A 414 4.96 -16.95 4.35
CA GLY A 414 3.64 -16.81 4.95
C GLY A 414 3.26 -18.04 5.77
N PHE A 415 2.40 -17.85 6.78
CA PHE A 415 1.89 -18.93 7.63
C PHE A 415 0.45 -18.69 8.08
#